data_AF-A0A7V7UWU3-F1
#
_entry.id   AF-A0A7V7UWU3-F1
#
_cell.length_a   1.000
_cell.length_b   1.000
_cell.length_c   1.000
_cell.angle_alpha   90.00
_cell.angle_beta   90.00
_cell.angle_gamma   90.00
#
_symmetry.space_group_name_H-M   'P 1'
#
loop_
_entity.id
_entity.type
_entity.pdbx_description
1 polymer ?
#
loop_
_entity_poly.entity_id
_entity_poly.type
_entity_poly.pdbx_seq_one_letter_code
_entity_poly.pdbx_strand_id
1 'polypeptide(L)' 'MKKIMILVSIIILMALAGCSFQETELYYDGKLRPVSQIEEIIADKLEVENPDMDLEISVYEESEE' A
#
# COMPACT_ATOMS: atom_id res chain seq x y z
N MET A 1 21.52 7.31 -35.57
CA MET A 1 20.07 7.32 -35.26
C MET A 1 19.60 6.05 -34.53
N LYS A 2 19.80 4.83 -35.07
CA LYS A 2 19.41 3.57 -34.38
C LYS A 2 19.93 3.42 -32.93
N LYS A 3 21.18 3.82 -32.67
CA LYS A 3 21.80 3.74 -31.32
C LYS A 3 21.13 4.67 -30.30
N ILE A 4 20.60 5.82 -30.75
CA ILE A 4 19.93 6.80 -29.90
C ILE A 4 18.52 6.30 -29.53
N MET A 5 17.81 5.67 -30.47
CA MET A 5 16.51 5.04 -30.19
C MET A 5 16.60 3.94 -29.13
N ILE A 6 17.64 3.10 -29.20
CA ILE A 6 17.85 2.02 -28.22
C ILE A 6 18.09 2.62 -26.82
N LEU A 7 18.87 3.69 -26.74
CA LEU A 7 19.20 4.36 -25.48
C LEU A 7 17.96 5.00 -24.83
N VAL A 8 17.10 5.64 -25.61
CA VAL A 8 15.83 6.22 -25.13
C VAL A 8 14.87 5.14 -24.63
N SER A 9 14.79 4.00 -25.31
CA SER A 9 13.95 2.87 -24.88
C SER A 9 14.35 2.31 -23.51
N ILE A 10 15.64 2.25 -23.21
CA ILE A 10 16.16 1.73 -21.95
C ILE A 10 15.84 2.69 -20.79
N ILE A 11 15.96 4.00 -21.02
CA ILE A 11 15.65 5.03 -20.01
C ILE A 11 14.16 4.98 -19.61
N ILE A 12 13.26 4.77 -20.59
CA ILE A 12 11.81 4.65 -20.32
C ILE A 12 11.51 3.40 -19.49
N LEU A 13 12.14 2.26 -19.79
CA LEU A 13 11.99 1.03 -19.01
C LEU A 13 12.47 1.18 -17.56
N MET A 14 13.55 1.93 -17.32
CA MET A 14 14.02 2.22 -15.95
C MET A 14 13.08 3.18 -15.21
N ALA A 15 12.49 4.16 -15.90
CA ALA A 15 11.53 5.09 -15.30
C ALA A 15 10.24 4.39 -14.84
N LEU A 16 9.82 3.31 -15.54
CA LEU A 16 8.66 2.50 -15.15
C LEU A 16 8.94 1.54 -13.99
N ALA A 17 10.19 1.08 -13.83
CA ALA A 17 10.59 0.21 -12.72
C ALA A 17 10.71 0.95 -11.37
N GLY A 18 10.83 2.29 -11.39
CA GLY A 18 10.88 3.14 -10.20
C GLY A 18 9.52 3.46 -9.58
N CYS A 19 8.41 3.11 -10.24
CA CYS A 19 7.06 3.22 -9.68
C CYS A 19 6.72 2.01 -8.80
N SER A 20 7.61 1.64 -7.88
CA SER A 20 7.26 0.78 -6.77
C SER A 20 6.52 1.64 -5.74
N PHE A 21 5.19 1.69 -5.87
CA PHE A 21 4.29 2.25 -4.85
C PHE A 21 4.40 1.31 -3.63
N GLN A 22 5.39 1.58 -2.79
CA GLN A 22 5.64 0.81 -1.59
C GLN A 22 4.62 1.27 -0.56
N GLU A 23 3.62 0.42 -0.33
CA GLU A 23 2.62 0.65 0.69
C GLU A 23 3.27 0.73 2.07
N THR A 24 2.78 1.63 2.92
CA THR A 24 3.26 1.74 4.30
C THR A 24 3.00 0.44 5.04
N GLU A 25 4.01 -0.06 5.75
CA GLU A 25 3.90 -1.25 6.60
C GLU A 25 3.97 -0.87 8.07
N LEU A 26 3.16 -1.51 8.91
CA LEU A 26 3.14 -1.34 10.36
C LEU A 26 3.28 -2.70 11.06
N TYR A 27 3.81 -2.70 12.28
CA TYR A 27 3.81 -3.88 13.12
C TYR A 27 2.43 -4.06 13.76
N TYR A 28 1.76 -5.15 13.42
CA TYR A 28 0.48 -5.56 14.00
C TYR A 28 0.56 -7.03 14.42
N ASP A 29 0.21 -7.30 15.68
CA ASP A 29 0.28 -8.65 16.27
C ASP A 29 1.66 -9.31 16.12
N GLY A 30 2.73 -8.54 16.37
CA GLY A 30 4.12 -8.99 16.30
C GLY A 30 4.65 -9.26 14.88
N LYS A 31 3.89 -8.96 13.83
CA LYS A 31 4.31 -9.12 12.43
C LYS A 31 4.23 -7.79 11.68
N LEU A 32 5.21 -7.53 10.81
CA LEU A 32 5.16 -6.43 9.87
C LEU A 32 4.15 -6.77 8.77
N ARG A 33 3.21 -5.86 8.51
CA ARG A 33 2.15 -6.03 7.52
C ARG A 33 1.84 -4.69 6.83
N PRO A 34 1.36 -4.70 5.58
CA PRO A 34 0.82 -3.51 4.93
C PRO A 34 -0.38 -2.92 5.70
N VAL A 35 -0.54 -1.60 5.66
CA VAL A 35 -1.65 -0.89 6.33
C VAL A 35 -3.01 -1.41 5.87
N SER A 36 -3.22 -1.65 4.57
CA SER A 36 -4.48 -2.19 4.05
C SER A 36 -4.87 -3.52 4.68
N GLN A 37 -3.91 -4.43 4.89
CA GLN A 37 -4.19 -5.70 5.57
C GLN A 37 -4.59 -5.50 7.04
N ILE A 38 -4.02 -4.48 7.70
CA ILE A 38 -4.36 -4.18 9.08
C ILE A 38 -5.77 -3.60 9.16
N GLU A 39 -6.13 -2.71 8.23
CA GLU A 39 -7.48 -2.15 8.08
C GLU A 39 -8.52 -3.27 7.89
N GLU A 40 -8.28 -4.20 6.97
CA GLU A 40 -9.14 -5.39 6.75
C GLU A 40 -9.29 -6.24 8.01
N ILE A 41 -8.18 -6.57 8.69
CA ILE A 41 -8.21 -7.37 9.92
C ILE A 41 -9.04 -6.70 11.02
N ILE A 42 -8.99 -5.37 11.11
CA ILE A 42 -9.76 -4.62 12.11
C ILE A 42 -11.24 -4.57 11.71
N ALA A 43 -11.54 -4.32 10.43
CA ALA A 43 -12.90 -4.33 9.90
C ALA A 43 -13.58 -5.68 10.17
N ASP A 44 -12.96 -6.79 9.76
CA ASP A 44 -13.47 -8.16 9.97
C ASP A 44 -13.82 -8.41 11.45
N LYS A 45 -12.94 -7.99 12.37
CA LYS A 45 -13.17 -8.18 13.81
C LYS A 45 -14.38 -7.40 14.32
N LEU A 46 -14.57 -6.18 13.84
CA LEU A 46 -15.69 -5.34 14.24
C LEU A 46 -17.00 -5.80 13.61
N GLU A 47 -16.97 -6.30 12.38
CA GLU A 47 -18.15 -6.83 11.68
C GLU A 47 -18.65 -8.15 12.28
N VAL A 48 -17.77 -8.98 12.85
CA VAL A 48 -18.20 -10.15 13.65
C VAL A 48 -19.11 -9.74 14.82
N GLU A 49 -18.85 -8.57 15.41
CA GLU A 49 -19.69 -8.02 16.49
C GLU A 49 -20.88 -7.21 15.95
N ASN A 50 -20.83 -6.77 14.69
CA ASN A 50 -21.82 -5.92 14.02
C ASN A 50 -22.20 -6.49 12.64
N PRO A 51 -22.88 -7.65 12.58
CA PRO A 51 -23.07 -8.42 11.36
C PRO A 51 -23.93 -7.76 10.28
N ASP A 52 -24.67 -6.69 10.65
CA ASP A 52 -25.50 -5.91 9.72
C ASP A 52 -24.76 -4.66 9.19
N MET A 53 -23.49 -4.47 9.55
CA MET A 53 -22.69 -3.31 9.18
C MET A 53 -21.55 -3.71 8.24
N ASP A 54 -21.30 -2.88 7.24
CA ASP A 54 -20.14 -2.92 6.35
C ASP A 54 -19.23 -1.76 6.75
N LEU A 55 -18.06 -2.08 7.32
CA LEU A 55 -17.18 -1.13 8.01
C LEU A 55 -15.91 -0.88 7.21
N GLU A 56 -15.67 0.38 6.84
CA GLU A 56 -14.42 0.82 6.24
C GLU A 56 -13.52 1.46 7.32
N ILE A 57 -12.33 0.90 7.52
CA ILE A 57 -11.35 1.36 8.50
C ILE A 57 -10.20 2.06 7.78
N SER A 58 -9.78 3.22 8.29
CA SER A 58 -8.60 3.93 7.80
C SER A 58 -7.60 4.17 8.92
N VAL A 59 -6.37 3.72 8.74
CA VAL A 59 -5.26 3.92 9.67
C VAL A 59 -4.30 4.95 9.09
N TYR A 60 -4.13 6.05 9.80
CA TYR A 60 -3.20 7.12 9.44
C TYR A 60 -2.37 7.53 10.64
N GLU A 61 -1.18 8.06 10.39
CA GLU A 61 -0.33 8.64 11.42
C GLU A 61 -0.96 9.95 11.91
N GLU A 62 -1.09 10.09 13.22
CA GLU A 62 -1.53 11.35 13.83
C GLU A 62 -0.37 12.33 13.83
N SER A 63 -0.53 13.48 13.18
CA SER A 63 0.43 14.58 13.23
C SER A 63 0.05 15.55 14.35
N GLU A 64 0.90 15.70 15.36
CA GLU A 64 0.80 16.78 16.35
C GLU A 64 1.14 18.13 15.67
N GLU A 65 0.12 18.92 15.30
CA GLU A 65 0.26 20.37 15.11
C GLU A 65 0.10 21.12 16.43
#